data_AF-A0A7J5WAR3-F1
#
_entry.id   AF-A0A7J5WAR3-F1
#
_cell.length_a   1.000
_cell.length_b   1.000
_cell.length_c   1.000
_cell.angle_alpha   90.00
_cell.angle_beta   90.00
_cell.angle_gamma   90.00
#
_symmetry.space_group_name_H-M   'P 1'
#
loop_
_entity.id
_entity.type
_entity.pdbx_description
1 polymer ?
#
loop_
_entity_poly.entity_id
_entity_poly.type
_entity_poly.pdbx_seq_one_letter_code
_entity_poly.pdbx_strand_id
1 'polypeptide(L)'
;MTTSELYEHLLGATLDLAWRQWSAIGVAGIRASEHMIVDPEALLLATLEVARSDARLFDEALDWVVQNSELLDVSRLRRLGRTASGDQRRLLGVAVGLTASRSAGSSLARLPAEDFIAREATAGYDSQALFRGARRDAGQWAGTDEVFARAGFTRPPLNLRAMSQRPDASRSACARFRARALVGPGPKAEVLTYLWTHEWAHGRLIADRSAYGQAPVAEYLSTLSEGGLVDTRIDGRRTLYRATASLKAAGTPTPAYVDWVRVWPALVALLDALRPSGFSEEAVWVRLAGALAAQMNALEAEGFGVEVGDVEGWPRHGTQLLENAVGIVTGRVEQIMG
;
A
#
# COMPACT_ATOMS: atom_id res chain seq x y z
N MET A 1 7.86 -23.52 14.33
CA MET A 1 8.52 -23.06 13.08
C MET A 1 9.68 -22.16 13.45
N THR A 2 10.75 -22.16 12.67
CA THR A 2 11.81 -21.16 12.87
C THR A 2 11.31 -19.76 12.45
N THR A 3 11.93 -18.71 12.99
CA THR A 3 11.62 -17.33 12.56
C THR A 3 11.86 -17.10 11.06
N SER A 4 12.82 -17.83 10.48
CA SER A 4 13.09 -17.79 9.03
C SER A 4 11.97 -18.44 8.22
N GLU A 5 11.43 -19.58 8.66
CA GLU A 5 10.29 -20.22 8.00
C GLU A 5 9.04 -19.33 8.04
N LEU A 6 8.79 -18.66 9.18
CA LEU A 6 7.69 -17.69 9.30
C LEU A 6 7.87 -16.49 8.37
N TYR A 7 9.10 -15.97 8.29
CA TYR A 7 9.43 -14.89 7.36
C TYR A 7 9.13 -15.29 5.92
N GLU A 8 9.64 -16.43 5.45
CA GLU A 8 9.46 -16.89 4.08
C GLU A 8 7.98 -17.13 3.74
N HIS A 9 7.22 -17.72 4.66
CA HIS A 9 5.77 -17.93 4.46
C HIS A 9 5.00 -16.62 4.36
N LEU A 10 5.20 -15.69 5.31
CA LEU A 10 4.55 -14.38 5.27
C LEU A 10 4.99 -13.58 4.05
N LEU A 11 6.27 -13.63 3.68
CA LEU A 11 6.82 -12.94 2.52
C LEU A 11 6.20 -13.46 1.23
N GLY A 12 6.13 -14.79 1.06
CA GLY A 12 5.51 -15.42 -0.10
C GLY A 12 4.04 -15.01 -0.26
N ALA A 13 3.25 -15.09 0.81
CA ALA A 13 1.84 -14.67 0.77
C ALA A 13 1.68 -13.17 0.47
N THR A 14 2.53 -12.33 1.06
CA THR A 14 2.49 -10.87 0.86
C THR A 14 2.91 -10.48 -0.57
N LEU A 15 3.92 -11.15 -1.14
CA LEU A 15 4.34 -10.97 -2.53
C LEU A 15 3.26 -11.43 -3.51
N ASP A 16 2.63 -12.59 -3.27
CA ASP A 16 1.50 -13.04 -4.11
C ASP A 16 0.37 -12.00 -4.07
N LEU A 17 -0.01 -11.51 -2.89
CA LEU A 17 -1.03 -10.48 -2.75
C LEU A 17 -0.68 -9.21 -3.55
N ALA A 18 0.55 -8.73 -3.44
CA ALA A 18 1.00 -7.55 -4.18
C ALA A 18 0.94 -7.79 -5.69
N TRP A 19 1.44 -8.94 -6.18
CA TRP A 19 1.35 -9.33 -7.59
C TRP A 19 -0.08 -9.37 -8.09
N ARG A 20 -1.02 -9.93 -7.32
CA ARG A 20 -2.45 -9.99 -7.70
C ARG A 20 -3.07 -8.61 -7.78
N GLN A 21 -2.77 -7.71 -6.84
CA GLN A 21 -3.29 -6.35 -6.86
C GLN A 21 -2.71 -5.52 -8.02
N TRP A 22 -1.40 -5.61 -8.28
CA TRP A 22 -0.78 -4.98 -9.45
C TRP A 22 -1.37 -5.51 -10.76
N SER A 23 -1.57 -6.83 -10.85
CA SER A 23 -2.18 -7.45 -12.03
C SER A 23 -3.64 -7.01 -12.23
N ALA A 24 -4.38 -6.74 -11.15
CA ALA A 24 -5.75 -6.23 -11.22
C ALA A 24 -5.84 -4.82 -11.82
N ILE A 25 -4.76 -4.03 -11.73
CA ILE A 25 -4.72 -2.65 -12.21
C ILE A 25 -3.90 -2.48 -13.49
N GLY A 26 -3.49 -3.58 -14.13
CA GLY A 26 -2.93 -3.57 -15.48
C GLY A 26 -1.45 -3.94 -15.59
N VAL A 27 -0.79 -4.37 -14.51
CA VAL A 27 0.55 -4.98 -14.63
C VAL A 27 0.45 -6.37 -15.27
N ALA A 28 1.33 -6.68 -16.20
CA ALA A 28 1.41 -8.01 -16.80
C ALA A 28 1.96 -9.02 -15.75
N GLY A 29 1.08 -9.88 -15.24
CA GLY A 29 1.44 -10.75 -14.13
C GLY A 29 0.58 -12.00 -14.01
N ILE A 30 0.40 -12.41 -12.77
CA ILE A 30 -0.37 -13.60 -12.37
C ILE A 30 -1.88 -13.33 -12.41
N ARG A 31 -2.67 -14.21 -11.79
CA ARG A 31 -4.11 -14.03 -11.61
C ARG A 31 -4.41 -12.72 -10.86
N ALA A 32 -5.14 -11.81 -11.49
CA ALA A 32 -5.58 -10.57 -10.87
C ALA A 32 -6.51 -10.79 -9.67
N SER A 33 -6.43 -9.92 -8.66
CA SER A 33 -7.50 -9.80 -7.66
C SER A 33 -8.75 -9.21 -8.32
N GLU A 34 -9.88 -9.90 -8.22
CA GLU A 34 -11.11 -9.46 -8.90
C GLU A 34 -12.12 -8.82 -7.95
N HIS A 35 -12.11 -9.22 -6.67
CA HIS A 35 -13.18 -8.92 -5.74
C HIS A 35 -12.82 -7.88 -4.69
N MET A 36 -11.53 -7.60 -4.48
CA MET A 36 -11.10 -6.60 -3.50
C MET A 36 -10.70 -5.31 -4.16
N ILE A 37 -10.98 -4.19 -3.49
CA ILE A 37 -10.55 -2.89 -3.96
C ILE A 37 -9.03 -2.81 -3.97
N VAL A 38 -8.46 -2.20 -5.01
CA VAL A 38 -7.03 -1.88 -5.03
C VAL A 38 -6.79 -0.43 -4.59
N ASP A 39 -5.79 -0.25 -3.73
CA ASP A 39 -5.28 1.04 -3.31
C ASP A 39 -3.91 1.30 -3.92
N PRO A 40 -3.81 2.04 -5.03
CA PRO A 40 -2.55 2.13 -5.76
C PRO A 40 -1.48 2.91 -4.98
N GLU A 41 -1.85 3.89 -4.13
CA GLU A 41 -0.86 4.63 -3.34
C GLU A 41 -0.34 3.79 -2.15
N ALA A 42 -1.23 3.08 -1.45
CA ALA A 42 -0.81 2.19 -0.37
C ALA A 42 -0.02 0.99 -0.89
N LEU A 43 -0.49 0.39 -2.01
CA LEU A 43 0.19 -0.71 -2.70
C LEU A 43 1.59 -0.30 -3.17
N LEU A 44 1.73 0.90 -3.77
CA LEU A 44 3.04 1.41 -4.18
C LEU A 44 4.00 1.50 -2.99
N LEU A 45 3.60 2.16 -1.90
CA LEU A 45 4.44 2.30 -0.71
C LEU A 45 4.85 0.95 -0.11
N ALA A 46 3.92 0.00 -0.06
CA ALA A 46 4.21 -1.36 0.40
C ALA A 46 5.21 -2.05 -0.53
N THR A 47 4.99 -1.95 -1.85
CA THR A 47 5.80 -2.60 -2.88
C THR A 47 7.24 -2.11 -2.86
N LEU A 48 7.47 -0.81 -2.62
CA LEU A 48 8.83 -0.25 -2.51
C LEU A 48 9.66 -0.90 -1.40
N GLU A 49 9.03 -1.58 -0.43
CA GLU A 49 9.73 -2.33 0.61
C GLU A 49 9.67 -3.84 0.41
N VAL A 50 8.49 -4.40 0.18
CA VAL A 50 8.28 -5.86 0.05
C VAL A 50 8.96 -6.40 -1.20
N ALA A 51 8.86 -5.70 -2.34
CA ALA A 51 9.44 -6.16 -3.61
C ALA A 51 10.97 -5.98 -3.67
N ARG A 52 11.62 -5.50 -2.60
CA ARG A 52 13.07 -5.63 -2.46
C ARG A 52 13.53 -7.09 -2.37
N SER A 53 12.60 -8.03 -2.18
CA SER A 53 12.84 -9.47 -2.30
C SER A 53 12.41 -10.06 -3.66
N ASP A 54 11.76 -9.27 -4.53
CA ASP A 54 11.33 -9.68 -5.88
C ASP A 54 11.58 -8.54 -6.88
N ALA A 55 12.73 -8.62 -7.57
CA ALA A 55 13.15 -7.59 -8.52
C ALA A 55 12.18 -7.42 -9.70
N ARG A 56 11.47 -8.48 -10.09
CA ARG A 56 10.50 -8.41 -11.19
C ARG A 56 9.28 -7.62 -10.76
N LEU A 57 8.71 -7.92 -9.59
CA LEU A 57 7.57 -7.17 -9.06
C LEU A 57 7.93 -5.68 -8.90
N PHE A 58 9.13 -5.41 -8.39
CA PHE A 58 9.61 -4.05 -8.19
C PHE A 58 9.66 -3.27 -9.51
N ASP A 59 10.29 -3.85 -10.54
CA ASP A 59 10.45 -3.20 -11.85
C ASP A 59 9.12 -3.04 -12.59
N GLU A 60 8.22 -4.03 -12.54
CA GLU A 60 6.89 -3.94 -13.16
C GLU A 60 5.97 -2.93 -12.45
N ALA A 61 6.05 -2.81 -11.12
CA ALA A 61 5.33 -1.77 -10.38
C ALA A 61 5.82 -0.37 -10.78
N LEU A 62 7.13 -0.16 -10.93
CA LEU A 62 7.67 1.11 -11.41
C LEU A 62 7.29 1.40 -12.86
N ASP A 63 7.25 0.38 -13.72
CA ASP A 63 6.76 0.50 -15.09
C ASP A 63 5.33 1.04 -15.10
N TRP A 64 4.46 0.45 -14.28
CA TRP A 64 3.09 0.90 -14.16
C TRP A 64 2.98 2.33 -13.65
N VAL A 65 3.75 2.70 -12.61
CA VAL A 65 3.75 4.06 -12.06
C VAL A 65 4.16 5.08 -13.11
N VAL A 66 5.21 4.81 -13.87
CA VAL A 66 5.68 5.71 -14.93
C VAL A 66 4.61 5.89 -16.02
N GLN A 67 3.92 4.81 -16.40
CA GLN A 67 2.90 4.83 -17.45
C GLN A 67 1.54 5.42 -17.02
N ASN A 68 1.19 5.32 -15.73
CA ASN A 68 -0.14 5.64 -15.21
C ASN A 68 -0.13 6.71 -14.11
N SER A 69 0.96 7.46 -14.01
CA SER A 69 1.21 8.42 -12.93
C SER A 69 0.09 9.47 -12.72
N GLU A 70 -0.63 9.84 -13.78
CA GLU A 70 -1.78 10.75 -13.75
C GLU A 70 -3.00 10.19 -13.02
N LEU A 71 -3.07 8.86 -12.88
CA LEU A 71 -4.13 8.16 -12.17
C LEU A 71 -3.88 8.10 -10.66
N LEU A 72 -2.68 8.47 -10.21
CA LEU A 72 -2.30 8.51 -8.80
C LEU A 72 -2.73 9.81 -8.13
N ASP A 73 -3.18 9.68 -6.89
CA ASP A 73 -3.45 10.81 -6.01
C ASP A 73 -2.17 11.23 -5.28
N VAL A 74 -1.49 12.19 -5.90
CA VAL A 74 -0.25 12.80 -5.40
C VAL A 74 -0.37 13.36 -3.98
N SER A 75 -1.51 14.00 -3.67
CA SER A 75 -1.71 14.61 -2.35
C SER A 75 -1.84 13.53 -1.27
N ARG A 76 -2.51 12.43 -1.61
CA ARG A 76 -2.67 11.27 -0.74
C ARG A 76 -1.36 10.50 -0.58
N LEU A 77 -0.63 10.27 -1.67
CA LEU A 77 0.68 9.64 -1.65
C LEU A 77 1.67 10.40 -0.75
N ARG A 78 1.68 11.75 -0.82
CA ARG A 78 2.43 12.60 0.13
C ARG A 78 2.04 12.39 1.58
N ARG A 79 0.75 12.27 1.89
CA ARG A 79 0.28 12.05 3.27
C ARG A 79 0.68 10.67 3.78
N LEU A 80 0.50 9.63 2.98
CA LEU A 80 0.92 8.27 3.32
C LEU A 80 2.45 8.15 3.45
N GLY A 81 3.20 8.84 2.60
CA GLY A 81 4.66 8.86 2.65
C GLY A 81 5.25 9.46 3.94
N ARG A 82 4.48 10.25 4.71
CA ARG A 82 4.97 10.82 5.98
C ARG A 82 5.21 9.76 7.06
N THR A 83 4.44 8.69 7.05
CA THR A 83 4.55 7.57 7.99
C THR A 83 5.43 6.44 7.46
N ALA A 84 5.91 6.55 6.23
CA ALA A 84 6.77 5.55 5.61
C ALA A 84 8.21 5.62 6.16
N SER A 85 8.94 4.50 6.06
CA SER A 85 10.34 4.40 6.48
C SER A 85 11.25 5.33 5.67
N GLY A 86 12.46 5.58 6.16
CA GLY A 86 13.47 6.34 5.42
C GLY A 86 13.72 5.75 4.03
N ASP A 87 13.88 4.43 3.95
CA ASP A 87 14.10 3.70 2.69
C ASP A 87 12.91 3.85 1.73
N GLN A 88 11.68 3.63 2.21
CA GLN A 88 10.47 3.79 1.39
C GLN A 88 10.34 5.20 0.83
N ARG A 89 10.63 6.23 1.65
CA ARG A 89 10.58 7.63 1.20
C ARG A 89 11.64 7.94 0.14
N ARG A 90 12.87 7.42 0.30
CA ARG A 90 13.92 7.56 -0.72
C ARG A 90 13.55 6.86 -2.03
N LEU A 91 13.00 5.64 -1.96
CA LEU A 91 12.53 4.89 -3.13
C LEU A 91 11.30 5.53 -3.79
N LEU A 92 10.43 6.18 -3.01
CA LEU A 92 9.34 6.97 -3.55
C LEU A 92 9.89 8.18 -4.33
N GLY A 93 10.92 8.84 -3.82
CA GLY A 93 11.67 9.87 -4.55
C GLY A 93 12.23 9.37 -5.88
N VAL A 94 12.73 8.13 -5.92
CA VAL A 94 13.16 7.48 -7.18
C VAL A 94 11.99 7.32 -8.15
N ALA A 95 10.85 6.78 -7.71
CA ALA A 95 9.67 6.61 -8.57
C ALA A 95 9.16 7.95 -9.14
N VAL A 96 9.17 9.01 -8.33
CA VAL A 96 8.85 10.38 -8.75
C VAL A 96 9.84 10.88 -9.80
N GLY A 97 11.15 10.73 -9.56
CA GLY A 97 12.20 11.15 -10.49
C GLY A 97 12.15 10.43 -11.83
N LEU A 98 11.89 9.12 -11.82
CA LEU A 98 11.68 8.33 -13.04
C LEU A 98 10.49 8.84 -13.85
N THR A 99 9.38 9.15 -13.18
CA THR A 99 8.19 9.70 -13.82
C THR A 99 8.47 11.08 -14.43
N ALA A 100 9.17 11.97 -13.72
CA ALA A 100 9.52 13.29 -14.21
C ALA A 100 10.39 13.26 -15.48
N SER A 101 11.30 12.29 -15.57
CA SER A 101 12.16 12.11 -16.75
C SER A 101 11.44 11.63 -18.01
N ARG A 102 10.23 11.04 -17.86
CA ARG A 102 9.52 10.35 -18.96
C ARG A 102 8.15 10.94 -19.28
N SER A 103 7.53 11.65 -18.34
CA SER A 103 6.21 12.25 -18.48
C SER A 103 6.17 13.62 -17.78
N ALA A 104 6.78 14.63 -18.42
CA ALA A 104 6.87 16.00 -17.90
C ALA A 104 5.50 16.65 -17.62
N GLY A 105 4.41 16.13 -18.21
CA GLY A 105 3.04 16.60 -17.97
C GLY A 105 2.36 16.02 -16.73
N SER A 106 2.88 14.94 -16.16
CA SER A 106 2.26 14.20 -15.04
C SER A 106 2.15 15.02 -13.76
N SER A 107 1.07 14.83 -13.00
CA SER A 107 0.92 15.41 -11.66
C SER A 107 2.00 14.91 -10.69
N LEU A 108 2.42 13.64 -10.82
CA LEU A 108 3.47 13.04 -10.01
C LEU A 108 4.85 13.63 -10.35
N ALA A 109 5.10 13.94 -11.62
CA ALA A 109 6.33 14.60 -12.08
C ALA A 109 6.53 16.01 -11.52
N ARG A 110 5.44 16.68 -11.10
CA ARG A 110 5.48 18.02 -10.49
C ARG A 110 5.87 17.99 -9.01
N LEU A 111 6.02 16.80 -8.44
CA LEU A 111 6.51 16.66 -7.09
C LEU A 111 8.02 16.85 -7.05
N PRO A 112 8.53 17.75 -6.18
CA PRO A 112 9.94 17.76 -5.84
C PRO A 112 10.31 16.40 -5.26
N ALA A 113 11.23 15.67 -5.88
CA ALA A 113 11.70 14.39 -5.32
C ALA A 113 12.33 14.60 -3.93
N GLU A 114 12.89 15.80 -3.70
CA GLU A 114 13.39 16.28 -2.42
C GLU A 114 12.32 16.48 -1.33
N ASP A 115 11.02 16.45 -1.66
CA ASP A 115 9.96 16.45 -0.63
C ASP A 115 9.87 15.08 0.08
N PHE A 116 10.36 14.03 -0.58
CA PHE A 116 10.31 12.66 -0.08
C PHE A 116 11.67 12.21 0.45
N ILE A 117 12.74 12.61 -0.23
CA ILE A 117 14.09 12.39 0.28
C ILE A 117 14.28 13.38 1.43
N ALA A 118 14.53 12.89 2.65
CA ALA A 118 14.83 13.78 3.76
C ALA A 118 15.94 14.74 3.32
N ARG A 119 15.85 16.03 3.67
CA ARG A 119 16.91 17.03 3.46
C ARG A 119 18.22 16.73 4.23
N GLU A 120 18.41 15.49 4.65
CA GLU A 120 19.71 14.97 5.03
C GLU A 120 20.52 14.88 3.73
N ALA A 121 21.67 15.54 3.72
CA ALA A 121 22.52 15.62 2.55
C ALA A 121 22.64 14.25 1.87
N THR A 122 22.38 14.17 0.56
CA THR A 122 22.60 12.98 -0.27
C THR A 122 24.00 12.37 -0.11
N ALA A 123 24.96 13.15 0.41
CA ALA A 123 26.29 12.74 0.82
C ALA A 123 26.37 11.81 2.05
N GLY A 124 25.25 11.56 2.76
CA GLY A 124 25.23 10.82 4.03
C GLY A 124 24.52 9.45 4.01
N TYR A 125 23.98 9.01 2.87
CA TYR A 125 23.40 7.67 2.78
C TYR A 125 24.47 6.62 2.50
N ASP A 126 24.69 5.71 3.44
CA ASP A 126 25.48 4.51 3.19
C ASP A 126 24.85 3.74 2.03
N SER A 127 25.66 3.49 1.00
CA SER A 127 25.23 2.76 -0.20
C SER A 127 24.84 1.32 0.17
N GLN A 128 23.60 0.94 -0.10
CA GLN A 128 23.09 -0.41 0.18
C GLN A 128 22.53 -1.07 -1.09
N ALA A 129 22.58 -2.41 -1.14
CA ALA A 129 21.92 -3.15 -2.20
C ALA A 129 20.40 -2.91 -2.16
N LEU A 130 19.80 -2.61 -3.31
CA LEU A 130 18.35 -2.47 -3.41
C LEU A 130 17.65 -3.78 -3.03
N PHE A 131 18.13 -4.89 -3.61
CA PHE A 131 17.53 -6.22 -3.48
C PHE A 131 18.20 -7.05 -2.38
N ARG A 132 17.39 -7.60 -1.49
CA ARG A 132 17.81 -8.21 -0.20
C ARG A 132 18.46 -9.59 -0.33
N GLY A 133 18.33 -10.24 -1.49
CA GLY A 133 18.97 -11.52 -1.83
C GLY A 133 20.13 -11.41 -2.82
N ALA A 134 20.48 -10.20 -3.26
CA ALA A 134 21.62 -10.01 -4.16
C ALA A 134 22.92 -10.25 -3.38
N ARG A 135 23.67 -11.29 -3.77
CA ARG A 135 24.99 -11.60 -3.22
C ARG A 135 25.88 -10.34 -3.29
N ARG A 136 26.53 -9.96 -2.17
CA ARG A 136 27.45 -8.80 -2.10
C ARG A 136 28.64 -8.92 -3.06
N ASP A 137 28.93 -10.13 -3.51
CA ASP A 137 29.90 -10.50 -4.54
C ASP A 137 29.45 -10.14 -5.98
N ALA A 138 28.31 -9.46 -6.14
CA ALA A 138 27.91 -8.79 -7.38
C ALA A 138 28.76 -7.53 -7.70
N GLY A 139 30.07 -7.57 -7.44
CA GLY A 139 31.05 -6.60 -7.95
C GLY A 139 31.25 -6.66 -9.48
N GLN A 140 30.26 -7.12 -10.24
CA GLN A 140 30.31 -7.31 -11.69
C GLN A 140 29.06 -6.78 -12.41
N TRP A 141 28.36 -5.80 -11.84
CA TRP A 141 27.44 -5.02 -12.67
C TRP A 141 28.26 -3.96 -13.41
N ALA A 142 28.15 -3.93 -14.74
CA ALA A 142 28.88 -3.01 -15.60
C ALA A 142 28.55 -1.52 -15.35
N GLY A 143 27.56 -1.24 -14.48
CA GLY A 143 27.18 0.07 -14.01
C GLY A 143 26.08 -0.02 -12.93
N THR A 144 25.91 1.05 -12.17
CA THR A 144 24.81 1.23 -11.22
C THR A 144 23.82 2.22 -11.80
N ASP A 145 22.52 2.01 -11.56
CA ASP A 145 21.50 2.98 -11.97
C ASP A 145 21.66 4.32 -11.22
N GLU A 146 21.87 5.41 -11.95
CA GLU A 146 22.16 6.74 -11.37
C GLU A 146 21.02 7.33 -10.55
N VAL A 147 19.77 6.99 -10.87
CA VAL A 147 18.60 7.51 -10.12
C VAL A 147 18.55 6.84 -8.75
N PHE A 148 18.78 5.52 -8.70
CA PHE A 148 18.84 4.77 -7.45
C PHE A 148 20.10 5.08 -6.64
N ALA A 149 21.24 5.29 -7.31
CA ALA A 149 22.50 5.67 -6.67
C ALA A 149 22.36 6.95 -5.85
N ARG A 150 21.69 7.97 -6.42
CA ARG A 150 21.40 9.24 -5.74
C ARG A 150 20.52 9.07 -4.50
N ALA A 151 19.73 8.00 -4.44
CA ALA A 151 18.89 7.64 -3.31
C ALA A 151 19.56 6.66 -2.32
N GLY A 152 20.85 6.35 -2.51
CA GLY A 152 21.63 5.45 -1.64
C GLY A 152 21.46 3.96 -1.94
N PHE A 153 20.95 3.60 -3.12
CA PHE A 153 20.71 2.21 -3.50
C PHE A 153 21.56 1.75 -4.69
N THR A 154 22.14 0.56 -4.62
CA THR A 154 22.81 -0.09 -5.74
C THR A 154 21.90 -1.13 -6.41
N ARG A 155 21.80 -1.03 -7.74
CA ARG A 155 21.10 -1.97 -8.63
C ARG A 155 21.69 -1.88 -10.04
N PRO A 156 21.54 -2.90 -10.91
CA PRO A 156 21.83 -2.74 -12.33
C PRO A 156 20.90 -1.67 -12.95
N PRO A 157 21.27 -1.10 -14.10
CA PRO A 157 20.44 -0.15 -14.82
C PRO A 157 19.00 -0.65 -15.00
N LEU A 158 18.03 0.19 -14.67
CA LEU A 158 16.61 -0.13 -14.79
C LEU A 158 16.17 -0.07 -16.26
N ASN A 159 15.66 -1.19 -16.78
CA ASN A 159 15.02 -1.24 -18.09
C ASN A 159 13.53 -1.55 -17.96
N LEU A 160 12.71 -0.49 -18.00
CA LEU A 160 11.25 -0.59 -17.97
C LEU A 160 10.72 -1.02 -19.33
N ARG A 161 9.88 -2.05 -19.34
CA ARG A 161 9.43 -2.74 -20.55
C ARG A 161 8.29 -2.02 -21.27
N ALA A 162 7.66 -1.04 -20.63
CA ALA A 162 6.48 -0.34 -21.10
C ALA A 162 5.31 -1.30 -21.44
N MET A 163 5.16 -2.37 -20.67
CA MET A 163 4.14 -3.41 -20.90
C MET A 163 2.91 -3.26 -20.00
N SER A 164 2.99 -2.41 -18.96
CA SER A 164 1.85 -2.10 -18.11
C SER A 164 0.72 -1.44 -18.89
N GLN A 165 -0.51 -1.84 -18.58
CA GLN A 165 -1.73 -1.29 -19.14
C GLN A 165 -2.39 -0.33 -18.15
N ARG A 166 -3.30 0.50 -18.67
CA ARG A 166 -4.20 1.29 -17.84
C ARG A 166 -5.19 0.38 -17.09
N PRO A 167 -5.56 0.70 -15.84
CA PRO A 167 -6.61 0.01 -15.12
C PRO A 167 -7.92 0.03 -15.89
N ASP A 168 -8.57 -1.12 -15.99
CA ASP A 168 -9.93 -1.22 -16.50
C ASP A 168 -10.93 -0.84 -15.40
N ALA A 169 -11.44 0.39 -15.46
CA ALA A 169 -12.40 0.93 -14.49
C ALA A 169 -13.74 0.16 -14.46
N SER A 170 -14.03 -0.71 -15.42
CA SER A 170 -15.22 -1.59 -15.39
C SER A 170 -15.06 -2.73 -14.39
N ARG A 171 -13.82 -3.12 -14.04
CA ARG A 171 -13.55 -4.19 -13.07
C ARG A 171 -13.86 -3.74 -11.65
N SER A 172 -14.34 -4.67 -10.82
CA SER A 172 -14.73 -4.40 -9.43
C SER A 172 -13.55 -3.89 -8.60
N ALA A 173 -12.39 -4.55 -8.68
CA ALA A 173 -11.16 -4.14 -8.00
C ALA A 173 -10.70 -2.70 -8.32
N CYS A 174 -11.07 -2.19 -9.49
CA CYS A 174 -10.72 -0.85 -9.97
C CYS A 174 -11.74 0.24 -9.60
N ALA A 175 -12.66 -0.01 -8.65
CA ALA A 175 -13.68 0.97 -8.25
C ALA A 175 -13.10 2.34 -7.86
N ARG A 176 -11.91 2.39 -7.24
CA ARG A 176 -11.22 3.65 -6.94
C ARG A 176 -10.84 4.42 -8.21
N PHE A 177 -10.34 3.74 -9.24
CA PHE A 177 -10.06 4.39 -10.54
C PHE A 177 -11.34 4.84 -11.23
N ARG A 178 -12.43 4.08 -11.10
CA ARG A 178 -13.76 4.50 -11.58
C ARG A 178 -14.20 5.80 -10.90
N ALA A 179 -14.06 5.91 -9.59
CA ALA A 179 -14.35 7.14 -8.86
C ALA A 179 -13.50 8.31 -9.37
N ARG A 180 -12.19 8.08 -9.56
CA ARG A 180 -11.26 9.09 -10.10
C ARG A 180 -11.60 9.53 -11.52
N ALA A 181 -12.11 8.64 -12.36
CA ALA A 181 -12.59 9.01 -13.70
C ALA A 181 -13.81 9.94 -13.66
N LEU A 182 -14.64 9.86 -12.62
CA LEU A 182 -15.82 10.72 -12.46
C LEU A 182 -15.50 12.10 -11.88
N VAL A 183 -14.62 12.17 -10.87
CA VAL A 183 -14.42 13.39 -10.07
C VAL A 183 -12.96 13.83 -9.90
N GLY A 184 -12.05 13.17 -10.62
CA GLY A 184 -10.61 13.34 -10.49
C GLY A 184 -10.01 12.66 -9.24
N PRO A 185 -8.68 12.44 -9.20
CA PRO A 185 -7.99 12.03 -7.98
C PRO A 185 -8.17 13.08 -6.89
N GLY A 186 -8.48 12.63 -5.67
CA GLY A 186 -8.74 13.54 -4.55
C GLY A 186 -9.73 12.99 -3.52
N PRO A 187 -10.11 13.82 -2.53
CA PRO A 187 -11.02 13.41 -1.47
C PRO A 187 -12.40 13.01 -2.00
N LYS A 188 -12.86 13.64 -3.09
CA LYS A 188 -14.15 13.33 -3.73
C LYS A 188 -14.20 11.88 -4.22
N ALA A 189 -13.14 11.41 -4.88
CA ALA A 189 -13.07 10.04 -5.37
C ALA A 189 -13.06 9.03 -4.22
N GLU A 190 -12.37 9.33 -3.12
CA GLU A 190 -12.35 8.43 -1.96
C GLU A 190 -13.71 8.40 -1.23
N VAL A 191 -14.43 9.52 -1.17
CA VAL A 191 -15.83 9.54 -0.67
C VAL A 191 -16.74 8.66 -1.52
N LEU A 192 -16.69 8.81 -2.85
CA LEU A 192 -17.49 7.97 -3.76
C LEU A 192 -17.15 6.49 -3.58
N THR A 193 -15.86 6.17 -3.56
CA THR A 193 -15.36 4.83 -3.35
C THR A 193 -15.92 4.22 -2.06
N TYR A 194 -15.86 4.96 -0.95
CA TYR A 194 -16.33 4.46 0.33
C TYR A 194 -17.87 4.29 0.38
N LEU A 195 -18.63 5.23 -0.20
CA LEU A 195 -20.09 5.11 -0.28
C LEU A 195 -20.54 3.96 -1.21
N TRP A 196 -19.75 3.63 -2.22
CA TRP A 196 -20.01 2.47 -3.07
C TRP A 196 -19.76 1.15 -2.38
N THR A 197 -18.82 1.07 -1.43
CA THR A 197 -18.52 -0.19 -0.74
C THR A 197 -19.26 -0.39 0.57
N HIS A 198 -19.96 0.63 1.08
CA HIS A 198 -20.68 0.55 2.36
C HIS A 198 -22.17 0.88 2.21
N GLU A 199 -22.98 0.40 3.16
CA GLU A 199 -24.40 0.80 3.21
C GLU A 199 -24.54 2.18 3.87
N TRP A 200 -24.00 2.36 5.08
CA TRP A 200 -23.98 3.64 5.78
C TRP A 200 -22.56 3.98 6.21
N ALA A 201 -22.17 5.25 6.05
CA ALA A 201 -20.86 5.74 6.45
C ALA A 201 -20.94 7.13 7.08
N HIS A 202 -20.09 7.41 8.06
CA HIS A 202 -19.94 8.75 8.60
C HIS A 202 -18.66 9.42 8.14
N GLY A 203 -18.69 10.73 7.91
CA GLY A 203 -17.59 11.47 7.27
C GLY A 203 -16.24 11.33 7.97
N ARG A 204 -16.20 11.28 9.31
CA ARG A 204 -14.95 11.06 10.06
C ARG A 204 -14.28 9.71 9.73
N LEU A 205 -15.06 8.65 9.54
CA LEU A 205 -14.53 7.33 9.20
C LEU A 205 -13.95 7.36 7.78
N ILE A 206 -14.69 7.94 6.84
CA ILE A 206 -14.21 8.11 5.45
C ILE A 206 -12.89 8.88 5.42
N ALA A 207 -12.79 10.00 6.15
CA ALA A 207 -11.59 10.82 6.21
C ALA A 207 -10.37 10.04 6.75
N ASP A 208 -10.57 9.30 7.84
CA ASP A 208 -9.54 8.45 8.45
C ASP A 208 -9.06 7.35 7.48
N ARG A 209 -9.99 6.57 6.92
CA ARG A 209 -9.70 5.45 6.00
C ARG A 209 -9.11 5.89 4.65
N SER A 210 -9.43 7.09 4.20
CA SER A 210 -8.92 7.63 2.93
C SER A 210 -7.64 8.44 3.07
N ALA A 211 -7.10 8.59 4.29
CA ALA A 211 -5.97 9.46 4.60
C ALA A 211 -6.20 10.91 4.16
N TYR A 212 -7.37 11.46 4.47
CA TYR A 212 -7.79 12.83 4.20
C TYR A 212 -8.23 13.57 5.46
N GLY A 213 -8.23 14.90 5.41
CA GLY A 213 -8.83 15.73 6.45
C GLY A 213 -10.35 15.63 6.43
N GLN A 214 -11.00 15.88 7.58
CA GLN A 214 -12.47 15.79 7.70
C GLN A 214 -13.19 16.88 6.88
N ALA A 215 -12.61 18.08 6.75
CA ALA A 215 -13.24 19.20 6.05
C ALA A 215 -13.59 18.91 4.58
N PRO A 216 -12.66 18.51 3.69
CA PRO A 216 -12.99 18.24 2.28
C PRO A 216 -13.95 17.04 2.10
N VAL A 217 -13.91 16.08 3.03
CA VAL A 217 -14.85 14.96 3.04
C VAL A 217 -16.26 15.43 3.41
N ALA A 218 -16.39 16.23 4.48
CA ALA A 218 -17.66 16.77 4.93
C ALA A 218 -18.28 17.69 3.86
N GLU A 219 -17.49 18.57 3.26
CA GLU A 219 -17.93 19.47 2.19
C GLU A 219 -18.54 18.68 1.02
N TYR A 220 -17.87 17.62 0.55
CA TYR A 220 -18.39 16.85 -0.57
C TYR A 220 -19.59 15.99 -0.19
N LEU A 221 -19.67 15.46 1.04
CA LEU A 221 -20.87 14.78 1.54
C LEU A 221 -22.07 15.72 1.59
N SER A 222 -21.87 16.97 2.00
CA SER A 222 -22.91 18.01 1.93
C SER A 222 -23.34 18.28 0.49
N THR A 223 -22.41 18.43 -0.45
CA THR A 223 -22.73 18.58 -1.89
C THR A 223 -23.55 17.41 -2.43
N LEU A 224 -23.19 16.17 -2.08
CA LEU A 224 -23.96 14.99 -2.51
C LEU A 224 -25.36 14.96 -1.89
N SER A 225 -25.49 15.41 -0.63
CA SER A 225 -26.77 15.47 0.06
C SER A 225 -27.70 16.53 -0.55
N GLU A 226 -27.16 17.72 -0.84
CA GLU A 226 -27.89 18.80 -1.55
C GLU A 226 -28.32 18.36 -2.95
N GLY A 227 -27.48 17.57 -3.63
CA GLY A 227 -27.77 17.00 -4.94
C GLY A 227 -28.72 15.79 -4.93
N GLY A 228 -29.19 15.34 -3.75
CA GLY A 228 -30.06 14.15 -3.64
C GLY A 228 -29.38 12.84 -4.05
N LEU A 229 -28.05 12.78 -4.03
CA LEU A 229 -27.25 11.61 -4.40
C LEU A 229 -26.92 10.71 -3.20
N VAL A 230 -27.18 11.19 -1.98
CA VAL A 230 -27.08 10.42 -0.75
C VAL A 230 -28.29 10.62 0.15
N ASP A 231 -28.70 9.54 0.82
CA ASP A 231 -29.59 9.60 1.98
C ASP A 231 -28.79 10.00 3.22
N THR A 232 -29.42 10.75 4.13
CA THR A 232 -28.83 11.13 5.41
C THR A 232 -29.66 10.60 6.58
N ARG A 233 -29.00 10.10 7.62
CA ARG A 233 -29.63 9.74 8.89
C ARG A 233 -28.80 10.26 10.07
N ILE A 234 -29.46 10.72 11.12
CA ILE A 234 -28.79 11.07 12.38
C ILE A 234 -28.70 9.81 13.24
N ASP A 235 -27.50 9.51 13.71
CA ASP A 235 -27.21 8.44 14.66
C ASP A 235 -26.45 9.03 15.86
N GLY A 236 -27.21 9.31 16.94
CA GLY A 236 -26.72 10.06 18.09
C GLY A 236 -26.20 11.45 17.69
N ARG A 237 -24.88 11.66 17.80
CA ARG A 237 -24.20 12.91 17.43
C ARG A 237 -23.57 12.88 16.04
N ARG A 238 -23.79 11.82 15.25
CA ARG A 238 -23.15 11.60 13.96
C ARG A 238 -24.18 11.65 12.84
N THR A 239 -23.79 12.22 11.71
CA THR A 239 -24.55 12.11 10.46
C THR A 239 -24.00 10.93 9.66
N LEU A 240 -24.87 9.98 9.34
CA LEU A 240 -24.60 8.87 8.44
C LEU A 240 -25.10 9.21 7.05
N TYR A 241 -24.35 8.79 6.05
CA TYR A 241 -24.62 8.97 4.63
C TYR A 241 -24.68 7.61 3.95
N ARG A 242 -25.59 7.47 2.99
CA ARG A 242 -25.73 6.28 2.13
C ARG A 242 -25.92 6.72 0.69
N ALA A 243 -25.22 6.09 -0.26
CA ALA A 243 -25.47 6.33 -1.68
C ALA A 243 -26.91 5.94 -2.06
N THR A 244 -27.61 6.81 -2.80
CA THR A 244 -28.89 6.45 -3.42
C THR A 244 -28.70 5.39 -4.50
N ALA A 245 -29.79 4.78 -4.97
CA ALA A 245 -29.72 3.73 -5.99
C ALA A 245 -29.00 4.19 -7.28
N SER A 246 -29.21 5.44 -7.70
CA SER A 246 -28.55 6.01 -8.87
C SER A 246 -27.04 6.17 -8.66
N LEU A 247 -26.62 6.69 -7.50
CA LEU A 247 -25.19 6.81 -7.18
C LEU A 247 -24.55 5.43 -6.98
N LYS A 248 -25.25 4.48 -6.36
CA LYS A 248 -24.77 3.11 -6.17
C LYS A 248 -24.57 2.38 -7.50
N ALA A 249 -25.47 2.58 -8.47
CA ALA A 249 -25.36 1.99 -9.80
C ALA A 249 -24.07 2.41 -10.53
N ALA A 250 -23.62 3.65 -10.36
CA ALA A 250 -22.33 4.11 -10.91
C ALA A 250 -21.12 3.42 -10.26
N GLY A 251 -21.29 2.84 -9.08
CA GLY A 251 -20.28 2.08 -8.34
C GLY A 251 -20.29 0.58 -8.58
N THR A 252 -21.15 0.06 -9.45
CA THR A 252 -21.27 -1.37 -9.76
C THR A 252 -20.33 -1.77 -10.91
N PRO A 253 -19.65 -2.94 -10.85
CA PRO A 253 -19.59 -3.87 -9.71
C PRO A 253 -18.80 -3.28 -8.54
N THR A 254 -19.24 -3.63 -7.32
CA THR A 254 -18.69 -3.14 -6.06
C THR A 254 -17.73 -4.18 -5.47
N PRO A 255 -16.49 -3.79 -5.12
CA PRO A 255 -15.55 -4.68 -4.47
C PRO A 255 -15.78 -4.77 -2.96
N ALA A 256 -15.27 -5.84 -2.36
CA ALA A 256 -14.98 -5.86 -0.94
C ALA A 256 -13.97 -4.75 -0.60
N TYR A 257 -14.30 -3.95 0.40
CA TYR A 257 -13.41 -2.92 0.91
C TYR A 257 -12.39 -3.54 1.86
N VAL A 258 -11.13 -3.10 1.73
CA VAL A 258 -10.07 -3.39 2.69
C VAL A 258 -9.33 -2.09 2.96
N ASP A 259 -9.07 -1.79 4.22
CA ASP A 259 -8.29 -0.63 4.65
C ASP A 259 -6.79 -0.85 4.42
N TRP A 260 -6.41 -0.83 3.14
CA TRP A 260 -5.03 -1.01 2.70
C TRP A 260 -4.06 0.03 3.26
N VAL A 261 -4.55 1.20 3.68
CA VAL A 261 -3.74 2.23 4.35
C VAL A 261 -3.16 1.71 5.65
N ARG A 262 -3.87 0.83 6.36
CA ARG A 262 -3.42 0.23 7.61
C ARG A 262 -2.81 -1.15 7.43
N VAL A 263 -3.42 -1.98 6.58
CA VAL A 263 -3.03 -3.38 6.40
C VAL A 263 -1.62 -3.49 5.80
N TRP A 264 -1.31 -2.70 4.76
CA TRP A 264 0.01 -2.79 4.13
C TRP A 264 1.16 -2.42 5.08
N PRO A 265 1.13 -1.29 5.81
CA PRO A 265 2.14 -1.00 6.81
C PRO A 265 2.27 -2.08 7.89
N ALA A 266 1.17 -2.69 8.32
CA ALA A 266 1.21 -3.79 9.28
C ALA A 266 1.96 -5.00 8.74
N LEU A 267 1.64 -5.44 7.52
CA LEU A 267 2.35 -6.56 6.86
C LEU A 267 3.85 -6.26 6.68
N VAL A 268 4.19 -5.03 6.25
CA VAL A 268 5.59 -4.59 6.12
C VAL A 268 6.31 -4.62 7.47
N ALA A 269 5.68 -4.12 8.54
CA ALA A 269 6.27 -4.11 9.87
C ALA A 269 6.54 -5.51 10.42
N LEU A 270 5.62 -6.46 10.18
CA LEU A 270 5.80 -7.86 10.57
C LEU A 270 6.94 -8.53 9.78
N LEU A 271 7.01 -8.30 8.47
CA LEU A 271 8.10 -8.78 7.62
C LEU A 271 9.45 -8.22 8.06
N ASP A 272 9.52 -6.93 8.37
CA ASP A 272 10.75 -6.31 8.84
C ASP A 272 11.18 -6.85 10.20
N ALA A 273 10.23 -7.11 11.10
CA ALA A 273 10.50 -7.71 12.41
C ALA A 273 11.05 -9.13 12.30
N LEU A 274 10.47 -9.94 11.41
CA LEU A 274 10.87 -11.32 11.13
C LEU A 274 12.11 -11.46 10.25
N ARG A 275 12.53 -10.38 9.58
CA ARG A 275 13.61 -10.42 8.58
C ARG A 275 14.86 -11.10 9.11
N PRO A 276 15.40 -12.12 8.41
CA PRO A 276 16.67 -12.74 8.73
C PRO A 276 17.76 -11.67 8.88
N SER A 277 18.44 -11.73 10.00
CA SER A 277 19.43 -10.74 10.41
C SER A 277 20.50 -11.45 11.22
N GLY A 278 21.67 -10.82 11.38
CA GLY A 278 22.74 -11.34 12.25
C GLY A 278 22.41 -11.30 13.75
N PHE A 279 21.13 -11.05 14.11
CA PHE A 279 20.66 -11.03 15.49
C PHE A 279 20.41 -12.46 16.01
N SER A 280 20.38 -12.63 17.33
CA SER A 280 19.94 -13.87 17.95
C SER A 280 18.45 -14.12 17.69
N GLU A 281 18.04 -15.39 17.71
CA GLU A 281 16.65 -15.78 17.52
C GLU A 281 15.71 -15.14 18.57
N GLU A 282 16.15 -15.04 19.82
CA GLU A 282 15.43 -14.35 20.90
C GLU A 282 15.17 -12.87 20.57
N ALA A 283 16.15 -12.17 20.00
CA ALA A 283 15.98 -10.78 19.61
C ALA A 283 14.96 -10.62 18.47
N VAL A 284 14.89 -11.59 17.55
CA VAL A 284 13.86 -11.61 16.49
C VAL A 284 12.47 -11.79 17.09
N TRP A 285 12.30 -12.69 18.08
CA TRP A 285 11.02 -12.85 18.78
C TRP A 285 10.58 -11.60 19.53
N VAL A 286 11.48 -10.91 20.22
CA VAL A 286 11.19 -9.63 20.89
C VAL A 286 10.71 -8.57 19.89
N ARG A 287 11.39 -8.48 18.73
CA ARG A 287 10.99 -7.54 17.66
C ARG A 287 9.62 -7.89 17.08
N LEU A 288 9.35 -9.18 16.84
CA LEU A 288 8.06 -9.64 16.35
C LEU A 288 6.93 -9.33 17.34
N ALA A 289 7.12 -9.62 18.63
CA ALA A 289 6.14 -9.28 19.66
C ALA A 289 5.83 -7.78 19.68
N GLY A 290 6.88 -6.94 19.64
CA GLY A 290 6.71 -5.49 19.56
C GLY A 290 5.97 -5.02 18.30
N ALA A 291 6.24 -5.64 17.15
CA ALA A 291 5.56 -5.33 15.90
C ALA A 291 4.07 -5.76 15.93
N LEU A 292 3.77 -6.97 16.42
CA LEU A 292 2.39 -7.43 16.58
C LEU A 292 1.59 -6.52 17.50
N ALA A 293 2.12 -6.19 18.69
CA ALA A 293 1.47 -5.30 19.64
C ALA A 293 1.22 -3.90 19.05
N ALA A 294 2.21 -3.34 18.36
CA ALA A 294 2.08 -2.03 17.72
C ALA A 294 1.07 -2.01 16.56
N GLN A 295 0.83 -3.15 15.90
CA GLN A 295 -0.01 -3.25 14.71
C GLN A 295 -1.39 -3.88 14.96
N MET A 296 -1.77 -4.23 16.20
CA MET A 296 -3.06 -4.88 16.51
C MET A 296 -4.25 -4.17 15.85
N ASN A 297 -4.38 -2.85 16.04
CA ASN A 297 -5.45 -2.04 15.44
C ASN A 297 -5.44 -2.00 13.91
N ALA A 298 -4.28 -2.22 13.29
CA ALA A 298 -4.12 -2.26 11.84
C ALA A 298 -4.43 -3.64 11.27
N LEU A 299 -4.16 -4.71 12.03
CA LEU A 299 -4.55 -6.08 11.69
C LEU A 299 -6.06 -6.28 11.82
N GLU A 300 -6.69 -5.64 12.80
CA GLU A 300 -8.16 -5.61 12.95
C GLU A 300 -8.85 -4.62 11.99
N ALA A 301 -8.10 -3.99 11.07
CA ALA A 301 -8.66 -3.00 10.18
C ALA A 301 -9.74 -3.61 9.25
N GLU A 302 -10.67 -2.74 8.84
CA GLU A 302 -11.83 -3.08 8.01
C GLU A 302 -11.43 -3.88 6.77
N GLY A 303 -12.11 -5.00 6.53
CA GLY A 303 -11.83 -5.93 5.44
C GLY A 303 -10.69 -6.92 5.71
N PHE A 304 -9.75 -6.64 6.62
CA PHE A 304 -8.71 -7.59 7.03
C PHE A 304 -9.12 -8.36 8.28
N GLY A 305 -9.48 -7.67 9.38
CA GLY A 305 -10.19 -8.26 10.52
C GLY A 305 -9.46 -9.41 11.23
N VAL A 306 -8.14 -9.30 11.41
CA VAL A 306 -7.32 -10.31 12.08
C VAL A 306 -7.13 -9.95 13.55
N GLU A 307 -7.64 -10.81 14.43
CA GLU A 307 -7.40 -10.77 15.87
C GLU A 307 -6.25 -11.71 16.23
N VAL A 308 -5.15 -11.17 16.77
CA VAL A 308 -3.93 -11.93 17.10
C VAL A 308 -3.82 -12.36 18.56
N GLY A 309 -4.79 -11.98 19.41
CA GLY A 309 -4.81 -12.29 20.84
C GLY A 309 -3.80 -11.49 21.68
N ASP A 310 -3.59 -11.93 22.93
CA ASP A 310 -2.65 -11.29 23.88
C ASP A 310 -1.19 -11.65 23.57
N VAL A 311 -0.63 -10.95 22.59
CA VAL A 311 0.77 -11.11 22.18
C VAL A 311 1.77 -10.63 23.23
N GLU A 312 1.37 -9.82 24.22
CA GLU A 312 2.24 -9.35 25.30
C GLU A 312 2.52 -10.45 26.34
N GLY A 313 1.63 -11.45 26.45
CA GLY A 313 1.82 -12.62 27.31
C GLY A 313 2.90 -13.61 26.87
N TRP A 314 3.51 -13.41 25.70
CA TRP A 314 4.48 -14.37 25.11
C TRP A 314 5.66 -14.76 26.01
N PRO A 315 6.23 -13.92 26.91
CA PRO A 315 7.35 -14.35 27.76
C PRO A 315 6.96 -15.44 28.75
N ARG A 316 5.66 -15.58 29.06
CA ARG A 316 5.11 -16.60 29.97
C ARG A 316 4.66 -17.86 29.23
N HIS A 317 4.17 -17.70 28.00
CA HIS A 317 3.50 -18.76 27.23
C HIS A 317 4.37 -19.35 26.11
N GLY A 318 5.55 -18.78 25.87
CA GLY A 318 6.49 -19.22 24.83
C GLY A 318 6.19 -18.62 23.45
N THR A 319 7.07 -18.93 22.49
CA THR A 319 7.04 -18.38 21.11
C THR A 319 5.85 -18.87 20.29
N GLN A 320 5.22 -19.99 20.68
CA GLN A 320 4.07 -20.57 19.99
C GLN A 320 2.91 -19.57 19.82
N LEU A 321 2.74 -18.64 20.77
CA LEU A 321 1.72 -17.60 20.67
C LEU A 321 2.00 -16.66 19.50
N LEU A 322 3.25 -16.24 19.32
CA LEU A 322 3.69 -15.38 18.23
C LEU A 322 3.65 -16.14 16.88
N GLU A 323 4.04 -17.42 16.88
CA GLU A 323 3.93 -18.30 15.72
C GLU A 323 2.48 -18.40 15.22
N ASN A 324 1.54 -18.63 16.14
CA ASN A 324 0.12 -18.72 15.82
C ASN A 324 -0.41 -17.38 15.30
N ALA A 325 -0.03 -16.26 15.92
CA ALA A 325 -0.43 -14.93 15.46
C ALA A 325 0.01 -14.66 14.01
N VAL A 326 1.27 -14.96 13.67
CA VAL A 326 1.78 -14.83 12.29
C VAL A 326 1.05 -15.80 11.36
N GLY A 327 0.79 -17.04 11.80
CA GLY A 327 0.02 -18.02 11.03
C GLY A 327 -1.39 -17.54 10.69
N ILE A 328 -2.09 -16.90 11.63
CA ILE A 328 -3.41 -16.30 11.39
C ILE A 328 -3.33 -15.17 10.38
N VAL A 329 -2.33 -14.28 10.52
CA VAL A 329 -2.11 -13.16 9.57
C VAL A 329 -1.84 -13.70 8.16
N THR A 330 -0.92 -14.65 8.01
CA THR A 330 -0.59 -15.27 6.72
C THR A 330 -1.80 -15.97 6.11
N GLY A 331 -2.51 -16.78 6.90
CA GLY A 331 -3.72 -17.46 6.44
C GLY A 331 -4.82 -16.48 6.00
N ARG A 332 -4.92 -15.31 6.66
CA ARG A 332 -5.83 -14.25 6.20
C ARG A 332 -5.39 -13.66 4.87
N VAL A 333 -4.10 -13.36 4.69
CA VAL A 333 -3.56 -12.88 3.40
C VAL A 333 -3.89 -13.87 2.28
N GLU A 334 -3.76 -15.16 2.53
CA GLU A 334 -4.13 -16.21 1.57
C GLU A 334 -5.63 -16.27 1.30
N GLN A 335 -6.45 -16.16 2.35
CA GLN A 335 -7.90 -16.18 2.23
C GLN A 335 -8.44 -15.03 1.38
N ILE A 336 -7.91 -13.81 1.56
CA ILE A 336 -8.38 -12.64 0.81
C ILE A 336 -7.91 -12.63 -0.66
N MET A 337 -6.94 -13.48 -1.00
CA MET A 337 -6.50 -13.71 -2.36
C MET A 337 -7.38 -14.70 -3.13
N GLY A 338 -8.02 -15.65 -2.44
CA GLY A 338 -8.86 -16.71 -2.99
C GLY A 338 -10.19 -16.21 -3.53
#